data_AF-A0A9P3JRR4-F1
#
_entry.id   AF-A0A9P3JRR4-F1
#
_cell.length_a   1.000
_cell.length_b   1.000
_cell.length_c   1.000
_cell.angle_alpha   90.00
_cell.angle_beta   90.00
_cell.angle_gamma   90.00
#
_symmetry.space_group_name_H-M   'P 1'
#
loop_
_entity.id
_entity.type
_entity.pdbx_description
1 polymer ?
#
loop_
_entity_poly.entity_id
_entity_poly.type
_entity_poly.pdbx_seq_one_letter_code
_entity_poly.pdbx_strand_id
1 'polypeptide(L)'
;MRSSFKASSNYCKWNHSKLRLWQFSAYSKLVFLDTDMLVLRNLDHLFAMPELTAVANNQFQFNGGLLVVDPEPCTFSMLKDALALFETYSGLRAGSVE
;
A
#
# COMPACT_ATOMS: atom_id res chain seq x y z
N MET A 1 -20.12 8.51 33.23
CA MET A 1 -19.78 7.24 32.55
C MET A 1 -19.39 7.55 31.10
N ARG A 2 -18.17 8.05 30.87
CA ARG A 2 -17.59 8.19 29.52
C ARG A 2 -16.51 7.12 29.43
N SER A 3 -16.77 6.01 28.75
CA SER A 3 -15.72 5.03 28.49
C SER A 3 -14.75 5.65 27.49
N SER A 4 -13.56 6.01 27.96
CA SER A 4 -12.45 6.36 27.10
C SER A 4 -12.08 5.13 26.28
N PHE A 5 -12.50 5.09 25.02
CA PHE A 5 -11.97 4.17 24.03
C PHE A 5 -10.52 4.60 23.77
N LYS A 6 -9.59 4.03 24.53
CA LYS A 6 -8.16 4.24 24.34
C LYS A 6 -7.75 3.35 23.18
N ALA A 7 -7.82 3.89 21.96
CA ALA A 7 -7.19 3.25 20.80
C ALA A 7 -5.71 3.04 21.15
N SER A 8 -5.32 1.78 21.35
CA SER A 8 -3.94 1.42 21.68
C SER A 8 -3.03 1.97 20.59
N SER A 9 -2.02 2.75 20.97
CA SER A 9 -1.05 3.43 20.08
C SER A 9 -0.20 2.49 19.22
N ASN A 10 -0.55 1.20 19.14
CA ASN A 10 0.13 0.15 18.41
C ASN A 10 -0.68 -0.42 17.24
N TYR A 11 -1.98 -0.10 17.11
CA TYR A 11 -2.77 -0.63 15.99
C TYR A 11 -2.36 -0.01 14.65
N CYS A 12 -1.93 1.25 14.66
CA CYS A 12 -1.43 1.96 13.47
C CYS A 12 0.07 1.83 13.25
N LYS A 13 0.79 0.97 14.00
CA LYS A 13 2.25 1.00 13.95
C LYS A 13 2.84 0.29 12.73
N TRP A 14 2.34 -0.88 12.28
CA TRP A 14 3.03 -1.65 11.22
C TRP A 14 2.18 -2.64 10.39
N ASN A 15 0.94 -2.29 10.03
CA ASN A 15 0.16 -3.14 9.13
C ASN A 15 -0.13 -2.41 7.81
N HIS A 16 0.94 -2.08 7.07
CA HIS A 16 0.81 -1.64 5.68
C HIS A 16 0.42 -2.83 4.79
N SER A 17 -0.80 -3.35 5.00
CA SER A 17 -1.32 -4.54 4.33
C SER A 17 -1.26 -4.42 2.81
N LYS A 18 -1.39 -3.19 2.26
CA LYS A 18 -1.27 -2.93 0.82
C LYS A 18 0.13 -3.22 0.25
N LEU A 19 1.20 -3.10 1.03
CA LEU A 19 2.55 -3.44 0.54
C LEU A 19 2.74 -4.94 0.38
N ARG A 20 1.96 -5.74 1.09
CA ARG A 20 2.06 -7.20 0.98
C ARG A 20 1.60 -7.71 -0.39
N LEU A 21 1.01 -6.86 -1.23
CA LEU A 21 0.68 -7.19 -2.62
C LEU A 21 1.90 -7.74 -3.40
N TRP A 22 3.10 -7.22 -3.15
CA TRP A 22 4.33 -7.70 -3.80
C TRP A 22 4.86 -9.03 -3.24
N GLN A 23 4.27 -9.58 -2.17
CA GLN A 23 4.62 -10.90 -1.63
C GLN A 23 3.89 -12.06 -2.32
N PHE A 24 2.88 -11.76 -3.16
CA PHE A 24 2.06 -12.75 -3.85
C PHE A 24 2.72 -13.29 -5.13
N SER A 25 3.95 -13.80 -5.00
CA SER A 25 4.80 -14.28 -6.12
C SER A 25 4.23 -15.47 -6.90
N ALA A 26 3.13 -16.07 -6.43
CA ALA A 26 2.39 -17.09 -7.19
C ALA A 26 1.62 -16.51 -8.39
N TYR A 27 1.44 -15.18 -8.44
CA TYR A 27 0.75 -14.48 -9.52
C TYR A 27 1.73 -13.63 -10.30
N SER A 28 1.60 -13.64 -11.63
CA SER A 28 2.38 -12.77 -12.51
C SER A 28 1.87 -11.33 -12.55
N LYS A 29 0.59 -11.11 -12.21
CA LYS A 29 -0.06 -9.81 -12.18
C LYS A 29 -1.22 -9.80 -11.21
N LEU A 30 -1.41 -8.68 -10.51
CA LEU A 30 -2.53 -8.45 -9.60
C LEU A 30 -3.20 -7.11 -9.89
N VAL A 31 -4.53 -7.13 -9.83
CA VAL A 31 -5.36 -5.92 -9.75
C VAL A 31 -5.94 -5.87 -8.34
N PHE A 32 -5.45 -4.93 -7.54
CA PHE A 32 -5.97 -4.67 -6.20
C PHE A 32 -7.14 -3.68 -6.27
N LEU A 33 -8.18 -3.95 -5.48
CA LEU A 33 -9.35 -3.10 -5.29
C LEU A 33 -9.62 -2.95 -3.79
N ASP A 34 -9.84 -1.72 -3.34
CA ASP A 34 -10.31 -1.45 -1.98
C ASP A 34 -11.72 -2.02 -1.77
N THR A 35 -12.04 -2.37 -0.52
CA THR A 35 -13.29 -3.04 -0.15
C THR A 35 -14.55 -2.17 -0.29
N ASP A 36 -14.38 -0.88 -0.50
CA ASP A 36 -15.44 0.11 -0.71
C ASP A 36 -15.68 0.44 -2.19
N MET A 37 -15.03 -0.28 -3.12
CA MET A 37 -15.24 -0.14 -4.55
C MET A 37 -16.35 -1.06 -5.09
N LEU A 38 -17.18 -0.52 -5.98
CA LEU A 38 -18.20 -1.28 -6.71
C LEU A 38 -17.81 -1.43 -8.19
N VAL A 39 -17.66 -2.67 -8.65
CA VAL A 39 -17.34 -2.98 -10.05
C VAL A 39 -18.63 -2.99 -10.88
N LEU A 40 -18.76 -2.01 -11.79
CA LEU A 40 -19.94 -1.85 -12.64
C LEU A 40 -19.80 -2.51 -14.03
N ARG A 41 -18.57 -2.81 -14.46
CA ARG A 41 -18.22 -3.37 -15.78
C ARG A 41 -17.00 -4.27 -15.66
N ASN A 42 -16.78 -5.14 -16.65
CA ASN A 42 -15.62 -6.01 -16.73
C ASN A 42 -14.30 -5.20 -16.70
N LEU A 43 -13.32 -5.67 -15.93
CA LEU A 43 -12.04 -5.01 -15.67
C LEU A 43 -10.84 -5.75 -16.26
N ASP A 44 -11.04 -6.75 -17.12
CA ASP A 44 -9.96 -7.62 -17.59
C ASP A 44 -8.88 -6.86 -18.38
N HIS A 45 -9.28 -5.76 -19.02
CA HIS A 45 -8.36 -4.85 -19.71
C HIS A 45 -7.27 -4.28 -18.79
N LEU A 46 -7.50 -4.21 -17.47
CA LEU A 46 -6.50 -3.72 -16.51
C LEU A 46 -5.28 -4.66 -16.43
N PHE A 47 -5.44 -5.95 -16.72
CA PHE A 47 -4.32 -6.90 -16.73
C PHE A 47 -3.36 -6.68 -17.92
N ALA A 48 -3.74 -5.89 -18.92
CA ALA A 48 -2.83 -5.50 -19.99
C ALA A 48 -1.94 -4.28 -19.63
N MET A 49 -2.26 -3.56 -18.55
CA MET A 49 -1.53 -2.35 -18.14
C MET A 49 -0.21 -2.69 -17.41
N PRO A 50 0.82 -1.82 -17.49
CA PRO A 50 2.10 -2.04 -16.81
C PRO A 50 2.04 -1.75 -15.30
N GLU A 51 2.96 -2.32 -14.51
CA GLU A 51 3.27 -1.83 -13.17
C GLU A 51 4.01 -0.48 -13.24
N LEU A 52 3.76 0.52 -12.38
CA LEU A 52 2.66 0.67 -11.43
C LEU A 52 1.54 1.48 -12.09
N THR A 53 0.35 0.91 -12.26
CA THR A 53 -0.83 1.67 -12.73
C THR A 53 -1.81 1.91 -11.58
N ALA A 54 -2.28 3.14 -11.45
CA ALA A 54 -3.25 3.56 -10.45
C ALA A 54 -4.21 4.62 -11.03
N VAL A 55 -5.34 4.83 -10.37
CA VAL A 55 -6.31 5.86 -10.79
C VAL A 55 -5.80 7.24 -10.37
N ALA A 56 -5.69 8.19 -11.30
CA ALA A 56 -5.31 9.56 -10.97
C ALA A 56 -6.45 10.29 -10.23
N ASN A 57 -6.12 11.04 -9.18
CA ASN A 57 -7.07 11.94 -8.51
C ASN A 57 -6.91 13.38 -9.02
N ASN A 58 -5.67 13.90 -9.01
CA ASN A 58 -5.36 15.23 -9.54
C ASN A 58 -3.84 15.41 -9.73
N GLN A 59 -3.42 16.03 -10.85
CA GLN A 59 -2.03 16.36 -11.20
C GLN A 59 -1.02 15.20 -10.95
N PHE A 60 -0.41 15.17 -9.77
CA PHE A 60 0.65 14.24 -9.37
C PHE A 60 0.23 13.24 -8.29
N GLN A 61 -1.07 13.19 -7.94
CA GLN A 61 -1.61 12.30 -6.92
C GLN A 61 -2.47 11.20 -7.53
N PHE A 62 -2.26 9.97 -7.07
CA PHE A 62 -3.05 8.80 -7.41
C PHE A 62 -3.89 8.32 -6.21
N ASN A 63 -5.04 7.73 -6.51
CA ASN A 63 -5.88 7.03 -5.57
C ASN A 63 -5.34 5.59 -5.42
N GLY A 64 -5.01 5.20 -4.19
CA GLY A 64 -4.48 3.87 -3.87
C GLY A 64 -5.53 2.78 -3.69
N GLY A 65 -6.77 3.00 -4.11
CA GLY A 65 -7.86 2.04 -4.02
C GLY A 65 -7.99 1.14 -5.23
N LEU A 66 -7.38 1.49 -6.37
CA LEU A 66 -7.14 0.56 -7.47
C LEU A 66 -5.67 0.61 -7.85
N LEU A 67 -5.01 -0.54 -7.82
CA LEU A 67 -3.60 -0.68 -8.19
C LEU A 67 -3.42 -1.89 -9.12
N VAL A 68 -2.62 -1.74 -10.16
CA VAL A 68 -2.11 -2.85 -10.97
C VAL A 68 -0.63 -3.02 -10.64
N VAL A 69 -0.27 -4.23 -10.19
CA VAL A 69 1.08 -4.57 -9.74
C VAL A 69 1.52 -5.92 -10.31
N ASP A 70 2.82 -6.05 -10.50
CA ASP A 70 3.53 -7.26 -10.87
C ASP A 70 4.29 -7.74 -9.61
N PRO A 71 3.78 -8.76 -8.90
CA PRO A 71 4.33 -9.15 -7.60
C PRO A 71 5.76 -9.66 -7.71
N GLU A 72 6.71 -8.92 -7.11
CA GLU A 72 8.11 -9.27 -7.15
C GLU A 72 8.75 -9.05 -5.74
N PRO A 73 9.40 -10.07 -5.16
CA PRO A 73 9.96 -9.99 -3.80
C PRO A 73 11.04 -8.92 -3.62
N CYS A 74 11.86 -8.62 -4.63
CA CYS A 74 12.85 -7.55 -4.56
C CYS A 74 12.16 -6.18 -4.44
N THR A 75 11.12 -5.90 -5.22
CA THR A 75 10.29 -4.68 -5.13
C THR A 75 9.68 -4.55 -3.74
N PHE A 76 9.20 -5.65 -3.14
CA PHE A 76 8.73 -5.62 -1.76
C PHE A 76 9.83 -5.20 -0.76
N SER A 77 11.05 -5.71 -0.91
CA SER A 77 12.18 -5.32 -0.08
C SER A 77 12.51 -3.84 -0.26
N MET A 78 12.61 -3.38 -1.50
CA MET A 78 12.89 -1.98 -1.83
C MET A 78 11.85 -1.03 -1.24
N LEU A 79 10.55 -1.37 -1.34
CA LEU A 79 9.47 -0.56 -0.78
C LEU A 79 9.52 -0.51 0.75
N LYS A 80 9.86 -1.62 1.41
CA LYS A 80 10.07 -1.64 2.86
C LYS A 80 11.23 -0.75 3.30
N ASP A 81 12.34 -0.81 2.59
CA ASP A 81 13.53 -0.02 2.91
C ASP A 81 13.26 1.47 2.70
N ALA A 82 12.54 1.83 1.63
CA ALA A 82 12.09 3.19 1.37
C ALA A 82 11.17 3.72 2.48
N LEU A 83 10.28 2.90 3.02
CA LEU A 83 9.42 3.28 4.15
C LEU A 83 10.20 3.48 5.44
N ALA A 84 11.14 2.59 5.76
CA ALA A 84 12.00 2.74 6.92
C ALA A 84 12.83 4.05 6.84
N LEU A 85 13.29 4.41 5.64
CA LEU A 85 13.95 5.68 5.39
C LEU A 85 13.00 6.87 5.58
N PHE A 86 11.79 6.79 5.01
CA PHE A 86 10.77 7.84 5.13
C PHE A 86 10.37 8.10 6.60
N GLU A 87 10.19 7.06 7.40
CA GLU A 87 9.85 7.20 8.82
C GLU A 87 10.97 7.81 9.65
N THR A 88 12.22 7.50 9.28
CA THR A 88 13.40 8.16 9.85
C THR A 88 13.41 9.64 9.50
N TYR A 89 13.20 9.98 8.22
CA TYR A 89 13.20 11.37 7.75
C TYR A 89 12.04 12.21 8.31
N SER A 90 10.85 11.63 8.39
CA SER A 90 9.63 12.29 8.90
C SER A 90 9.59 12.39 10.43
N GLY A 91 10.56 11.80 11.14
CA GLY A 91 10.61 11.77 12.61
C GLY A 91 9.53 10.88 13.24
N LEU A 92 8.77 10.12 12.44
CA LEU A 92 7.78 9.15 12.91
C LEU A 92 8.43 7.93 13.58
N ARG A 93 9.71 7.69 13.29
CA ARG A 93 10.59 6.78 14.03
C ARG A 93 11.62 7.58 14.82
N ALA A 94 11.29 7.94 16.05
CA ALA A 94 12.26 8.48 17.00
C ALA A 94 12.96 7.33 17.76
N GLY A 95 14.28 7.21 17.58
CA GLY A 95 15.18 6.32 18.34
C GLY A 95 15.99 5.41 17.42
N SER A 96 17.32 5.46 17.38
CA SER A 96 18.31 6.10 18.25
C SER A 96 19.57 6.38 17.43
N VAL A 97 19.94 7.65 17.29
CA VAL A 97 21.31 8.02 16.95
C VAL A 97 22.06 7.97 18.28
N GLU A 98 22.66 6.82 18.57
CA GLU A 98 23.91 6.75 19.33
C GLU A 98 25.02 6.43 18.32
#